data_AF-A0A1B7X0X9-F1
#
_entry.id   AF-A0A1B7X0X9-F1
#
_cell.length_a   1.000
_cell.length_b   1.000
_cell.length_c   1.000
_cell.angle_alpha   90.00
_cell.angle_beta   90.00
_cell.angle_gamma   90.00
#
_symmetry.space_group_name_H-M   'P 1'
#
loop_
_entity.id
_entity.type
_entity.pdbx_description
1 polymer ?
#
loop_
_entity_poly.entity_id
_entity_poly.type
_entity_poly.pdbx_seq_one_letter_code
_entity_poly.pdbx_strand_id
1 'polypeptide(L)'
;GIGASSAQVVSLAFDRLAVSFGLKILQIIPGRVSTEVDARLSYDTDATVAKARDLIGQYQAAGISKERVLIKIASTWQGIKAGEILEKEGIHCNLTLLFGLHQAIACAEAGITLISPFVGRILDWYKKDTGRNSYPAAEDPGVLSVTTIYNYFKKFGYKTEVMGASFRNMGEITELTGCDLLTISPAFLAELQNTVGELPRKLDPAKVADLSIEKISIDQATFEQMHNGDRMASDKLAEGIDGFTKALISLEQLLTERLARLETQKVTA
;
A
#
# COMPACT_ATOMS: atom_id res chain seq x y z
N GLY A 1 2.77 31.96 0.69
CA GLY A 1 3.05 33.36 1.10
C GLY A 1 2.51 34.31 0.06
N ILE A 2 2.68 35.62 0.27
CA ILE A 2 2.34 36.65 -0.74
C ILE A 2 3.22 36.39 -1.97
N GLY A 3 2.62 35.97 -3.08
CA GLY A 3 3.33 35.60 -4.32
C GLY A 3 3.37 34.10 -4.66
N ALA A 4 2.79 33.23 -3.84
CA ALA A 4 2.63 31.81 -4.23
C ALA A 4 1.61 31.67 -5.36
N SER A 5 1.92 30.87 -6.38
CA SER A 5 0.97 30.55 -7.44
C SER A 5 -0.16 29.65 -6.91
N SER A 6 -1.33 29.67 -7.56
CA SER A 6 -2.44 28.78 -7.20
C SER A 6 -2.01 27.30 -7.21
N ALA A 7 -1.16 26.91 -8.15
CA ALA A 7 -0.61 25.56 -8.21
C ALA A 7 0.24 25.20 -6.98
N GLN A 8 1.10 26.11 -6.51
CA GLN A 8 1.88 25.91 -5.28
C GLN A 8 0.98 25.82 -4.05
N VAL A 9 -0.07 26.64 -3.98
CA VAL A 9 -1.05 26.61 -2.88
C VAL A 9 -1.81 25.28 -2.87
N VAL A 10 -2.28 24.83 -4.04
CA VAL A 10 -3.03 23.57 -4.20
C VAL A 10 -2.15 22.36 -3.86
N SER A 11 -0.90 22.32 -4.34
CA SER A 11 0.04 21.26 -4.03
C SER A 11 0.30 21.14 -2.52
N LEU A 12 0.53 22.27 -1.83
CA LEU A 12 0.69 22.26 -0.37
C LEU A 12 -0.61 21.89 0.36
N ALA A 13 -1.77 22.35 -0.15
CA ALA A 13 -3.07 22.01 0.43
C ALA A 13 -3.36 20.52 0.31
N PHE A 14 -2.93 19.87 -0.77
CA PHE A 14 -3.04 18.43 -0.95
C PHE A 14 -2.30 17.66 0.16
N ASP A 15 -1.01 17.94 0.37
CA ASP A 15 -0.22 17.26 1.40
C ASP A 15 -0.85 17.47 2.80
N ARG A 16 -1.23 18.72 3.10
CA ARG A 16 -1.88 19.08 4.37
C ARG A 16 -3.23 18.38 4.55
N LEU A 17 -3.98 18.17 3.48
CA LEU A 17 -5.26 17.47 3.52
C LEU A 17 -5.04 16.00 3.89
N ALA A 18 -4.07 15.33 3.27
CA ALA A 18 -3.72 13.95 3.59
C ALA A 18 -3.32 13.81 5.07
N VAL A 19 -2.45 14.69 5.57
CA VAL A 19 -2.06 14.72 6.99
C VAL A 19 -3.27 14.97 7.89
N SER A 20 -4.12 15.96 7.55
CA SER A 20 -5.32 16.31 8.32
C SER A 20 -6.29 15.13 8.47
N PHE A 21 -6.50 14.36 7.41
CA PHE A 21 -7.29 13.13 7.49
C PHE A 21 -6.64 12.09 8.40
N GLY A 22 -5.32 11.87 8.27
CA GLY A 22 -4.63 10.94 9.16
C GLY A 22 -4.69 11.36 10.63
N LEU A 23 -4.59 12.66 10.94
CA LEU A 23 -4.77 13.17 12.31
C LEU A 23 -6.16 12.83 12.86
N LYS A 24 -7.22 12.97 12.05
CA LYS A 24 -8.58 12.60 12.44
C LYS A 24 -8.74 11.09 12.65
N ILE A 25 -8.12 10.27 11.81
CA ILE A 25 -8.12 8.81 11.97
C ILE A 25 -7.42 8.41 13.27
N LEU A 26 -6.26 9.00 13.57
CA LEU A 26 -5.46 8.69 14.77
C LEU A 26 -6.11 9.09 16.10
N GLN A 27 -7.11 10.00 16.06
CA GLN A 27 -7.95 10.29 17.23
C GLN A 27 -8.92 9.16 17.57
N ILE A 28 -9.22 8.28 16.60
CA ILE A 28 -10.19 7.20 16.72
C ILE A 28 -9.50 5.86 16.99
N ILE A 29 -8.39 5.59 16.28
CA ILE A 29 -7.71 4.30 16.34
C ILE A 29 -6.53 4.30 17.32
N PRO A 30 -6.27 3.17 18.00
CA PRO A 30 -5.09 3.04 18.87
C PRO A 30 -3.79 2.78 18.07
N GLY A 31 -3.92 2.26 16.85
CA GLY A 31 -2.81 1.82 16.00
C GLY A 31 -2.27 2.91 15.07
N ARG A 32 -1.82 2.46 13.90
CA ARG A 32 -1.12 3.26 12.91
C ARG A 32 -2.05 3.71 11.78
N VAL A 33 -1.77 4.86 11.18
CA VAL A 33 -2.39 5.30 9.91
C VAL A 33 -1.39 5.21 8.77
N SER A 34 -1.80 4.73 7.61
CA SER A 34 -0.98 4.81 6.40
C SER A 34 -1.30 6.07 5.60
N THR A 35 -0.28 6.86 5.28
CA THR A 35 -0.41 8.08 4.46
C THR A 35 0.47 7.92 3.23
N GLU A 36 -0.14 8.00 2.05
CA GLU A 36 0.51 7.71 0.79
C GLU A 36 1.27 8.91 0.25
N VAL A 37 2.50 8.66 -0.23
CA VAL A 37 3.25 9.64 -1.01
C VAL A 37 2.59 9.84 -2.37
N ASP A 38 2.86 10.97 -3.01
CA ASP A 38 2.40 11.23 -4.37
C ASP A 38 2.89 10.15 -5.35
N ALA A 39 1.95 9.44 -5.98
CA ALA A 39 2.25 8.34 -6.89
C ALA A 39 3.04 8.77 -8.14
N ARG A 40 3.05 10.06 -8.49
CA ARG A 40 3.90 10.61 -9.58
C ARG A 40 5.38 10.49 -9.27
N LEU A 41 5.75 10.30 -8.00
CA LEU A 41 7.12 10.13 -7.54
C LEU A 41 7.57 8.66 -7.51
N SER A 42 6.71 7.71 -7.92
CA SER A 42 6.97 6.27 -7.76
C SER A 42 8.26 5.75 -8.43
N TYR A 43 8.84 6.50 -9.37
CA TYR A 43 10.09 6.14 -10.06
C TYR A 43 11.26 7.07 -9.72
N ASP A 44 11.11 7.92 -8.69
CA ASP A 44 12.13 8.84 -8.19
C ASP A 44 12.36 8.58 -6.69
N THR A 45 13.48 7.93 -6.38
CA THR A 45 13.86 7.57 -5.02
C THR A 45 14.00 8.80 -4.12
N ASP A 46 14.76 9.81 -4.57
CA ASP A 46 15.10 10.98 -3.76
C ASP A 46 13.89 11.86 -3.52
N ALA A 47 13.05 12.05 -4.56
CA ALA A 47 11.81 12.80 -4.41
C ALA A 47 10.81 12.08 -3.48
N THR A 48 10.73 10.75 -3.55
CA THR A 48 9.91 9.95 -2.63
C THR A 48 10.39 10.11 -1.19
N VAL A 49 11.69 10.00 -0.93
CA VAL A 49 12.27 10.19 0.40
C VAL A 49 12.01 11.61 0.92
N ALA A 50 12.22 12.63 0.09
CA ALA A 50 11.97 14.02 0.47
C ALA A 50 10.50 14.25 0.84
N LYS A 51 9.56 13.73 0.04
CA LYS A 51 8.12 13.82 0.32
C LYS A 51 7.72 13.09 1.60
N ALA A 52 8.26 11.89 1.82
CA ALA A 52 8.01 11.11 3.03
C ALA A 52 8.44 11.87 4.30
N ARG A 53 9.65 12.45 4.28
CA ARG A 53 10.16 13.27 5.39
C ARG A 53 9.30 14.50 5.65
N ASP A 54 8.84 15.18 4.59
CA ASP A 54 7.93 16.32 4.72
C ASP A 54 6.61 15.92 5.41
N LEU A 55 5.98 14.83 4.97
CA LEU A 55 4.74 14.32 5.58
C LEU A 55 4.93 13.96 7.06
N ILE A 56 6.02 13.27 7.41
CA ILE A 56 6.35 12.98 8.82
C ILE A 56 6.59 14.26 9.62
N GLY A 57 7.30 15.24 9.06
CA GLY A 57 7.51 16.54 9.69
C GLY A 57 6.19 17.24 10.01
N GLN A 58 5.20 17.17 9.11
CA GLN A 58 3.87 17.71 9.34
C GLN A 58 3.12 16.98 10.47
N TYR A 59 3.20 15.65 10.56
CA TYR A 59 2.65 14.90 11.69
C TYR A 59 3.31 15.26 13.02
N GLN A 60 4.64 15.37 13.04
CA GLN A 60 5.41 15.74 14.24
C GLN A 60 5.06 17.16 14.71
N ALA A 61 4.91 18.11 13.78
CA ALA A 61 4.47 19.46 14.08
C ALA A 61 3.06 19.50 14.70
N ALA A 62 2.21 18.50 14.39
CA ALA A 62 0.90 18.31 15.00
C ALA A 62 0.94 17.46 16.29
N GLY A 63 2.11 17.16 16.84
CA GLY A 63 2.28 16.39 18.08
C GLY A 63 2.11 14.88 17.92
N ILE A 64 2.12 14.35 16.69
CA ILE A 64 2.03 12.92 16.42
C ILE A 64 3.43 12.33 16.21
N SER A 65 3.76 11.30 16.98
CA SER A 65 4.98 10.52 16.79
C SER A 65 4.96 9.78 15.46
N LYS A 66 6.11 9.72 14.77
CA LYS A 66 6.29 8.98 13.52
C LYS A 66 5.96 7.48 13.67
N GLU A 67 6.07 6.91 14.87
CA GLU A 67 5.68 5.52 15.18
C GLU A 67 4.18 5.22 14.93
N ARG A 68 3.34 6.26 14.92
CA ARG A 68 1.89 6.15 14.65
C ARG A 68 1.56 6.25 13.15
N VAL A 69 2.56 6.44 12.29
CA VAL A 69 2.39 6.69 10.86
C VAL A 69 3.19 5.67 10.05
N LEU A 70 2.58 5.13 9.00
CA LEU A 70 3.26 4.36 7.99
C LEU A 70 3.27 5.17 6.69
N ILE A 71 4.44 5.52 6.17
CA ILE A 71 4.53 6.17 4.87
C ILE A 71 4.29 5.12 3.79
N LYS A 72 3.23 5.31 3.00
CA LYS A 72 2.79 4.35 2.02
C LYS A 72 3.36 4.69 0.64
N ILE A 73 4.05 3.72 0.02
CA ILE A 73 4.86 3.91 -1.20
C ILE A 73 4.57 2.77 -2.18
N ALA A 74 4.48 3.07 -3.48
CA ALA A 74 4.34 2.04 -4.51
C ALA A 74 5.59 1.14 -4.56
N SER A 75 5.39 -0.18 -4.72
CA SER A 75 6.48 -1.19 -4.67
C SER A 75 7.25 -1.31 -5.99
N THR A 76 7.65 -0.18 -6.57
CA THR A 76 8.68 -0.12 -7.63
C THR A 76 10.06 -0.36 -7.02
N TRP A 77 11.10 -0.60 -7.84
CA TRP A 77 12.46 -0.69 -7.31
C TRP A 77 12.87 0.59 -6.56
N GLN A 78 12.62 1.75 -7.17
CA GLN A 78 12.92 3.07 -6.60
C GLN A 78 12.14 3.32 -5.30
N GLY A 79 10.85 2.95 -5.27
CA GLY A 79 10.01 3.05 -4.07
C GLY A 79 10.50 2.16 -2.93
N ILE A 80 10.96 0.94 -3.24
CA ILE A 80 11.56 0.03 -2.25
C ILE A 80 12.89 0.60 -1.73
N LYS A 81 13.75 1.14 -2.61
CA LYS A 81 15.00 1.80 -2.18
C LYS A 81 14.73 3.04 -1.34
N ALA A 82 13.68 3.81 -1.65
CA ALA A 82 13.25 4.94 -0.83
C ALA A 82 12.79 4.47 0.55
N GLY A 83 11.98 3.41 0.61
CA GLY A 83 11.58 2.78 1.86
C GLY A 83 12.77 2.30 2.70
N GLU A 84 13.78 1.69 2.07
CA GLU A 84 15.00 1.25 2.75
C GLU A 84 15.74 2.41 3.45
N ILE A 85 15.85 3.56 2.79
CA ILE A 85 16.46 4.77 3.37
C ILE A 85 15.63 5.26 4.56
N LEU A 86 14.31 5.34 4.39
CA LEU A 86 13.39 5.83 5.41
C LEU A 86 13.36 4.92 6.66
N GLU A 87 13.37 3.60 6.49
CA GLU A 87 13.40 2.65 7.62
C GLU A 87 14.69 2.78 8.44
N LYS A 88 15.84 3.02 7.79
CA LYS A 88 17.11 3.31 8.49
C LYS A 88 17.05 4.60 9.31
N GLU A 89 16.17 5.53 8.96
CA GLU A 89 15.87 6.75 9.71
C GLU A 89 14.76 6.55 10.76
N GLY A 90 14.22 5.33 10.89
CA GLY A 90 13.08 5.01 11.73
C GLY A 90 11.77 5.65 11.25
N ILE A 91 11.62 5.88 9.94
CA ILE A 91 10.35 6.24 9.32
C ILE A 91 9.77 4.97 8.71
N HIS A 92 8.76 4.42 9.38
CA HIS A 92 8.18 3.15 9.00
C HIS A 92 7.34 3.25 7.73
N CYS A 93 7.51 2.28 6.84
CA CYS A 93 6.92 2.28 5.52
C CYS A 93 5.89 1.16 5.33
N ASN A 94 4.87 1.44 4.52
CA ASN A 94 3.91 0.49 3.98
C ASN A 94 4.09 0.39 2.46
N LEU A 95 4.69 -0.69 1.98
CA LEU A 95 4.93 -0.88 0.56
C LEU A 95 3.68 -1.51 -0.09
N THR A 96 3.02 -0.72 -0.95
CA THR A 96 1.72 -1.02 -1.57
C THR A 96 1.87 -1.28 -3.07
N LEU A 97 0.78 -1.61 -3.77
CA LEU A 97 0.83 -2.02 -5.18
C LEU A 97 1.83 -3.17 -5.37
N LEU A 98 1.78 -4.11 -4.42
CA LEU A 98 2.61 -5.29 -4.40
C LEU A 98 1.79 -6.46 -4.97
N PHE A 99 2.32 -7.07 -6.02
CA PHE A 99 1.62 -8.09 -6.81
C PHE A 99 2.42 -9.38 -6.93
N GLY A 100 3.75 -9.28 -7.01
CA GLY A 100 4.65 -10.42 -7.21
C GLY A 100 5.58 -10.72 -6.03
N LEU A 101 6.10 -11.95 -6.00
CA LEU A 101 7.02 -12.42 -4.96
C LEU A 101 8.35 -11.64 -4.96
N HIS A 102 8.87 -11.25 -6.13
CA HIS A 102 10.10 -10.45 -6.25
C HIS A 102 9.99 -9.11 -5.53
N GLN A 103 8.83 -8.45 -5.59
CA GLN A 103 8.57 -7.23 -4.83
C GLN A 103 8.57 -7.49 -3.32
N ALA A 104 7.92 -8.57 -2.88
CA ALA A 104 7.87 -8.93 -1.47
C ALA A 104 9.26 -9.22 -0.91
N ILE A 105 10.06 -10.04 -1.60
CA ILE A 105 11.42 -10.38 -1.17
C ILE A 105 12.29 -9.12 -1.11
N ALA A 106 12.25 -8.27 -2.14
CA ALA A 106 13.00 -7.02 -2.15
C ALA A 106 12.61 -6.09 -0.98
N CYS A 107 11.31 -6.00 -0.64
CA CYS A 107 10.86 -5.27 0.55
C CYS A 107 11.41 -5.88 1.84
N ALA A 108 11.38 -7.20 1.97
CA ALA A 108 11.84 -7.89 3.16
C ALA A 108 13.36 -7.75 3.37
N GLU A 109 14.15 -7.84 2.29
CA GLU A 109 15.59 -7.63 2.30
C GLU A 109 15.99 -6.17 2.56
N ALA A 110 15.12 -5.21 2.16
CA ALA A 110 15.26 -3.79 2.47
C ALA A 110 14.85 -3.42 3.91
N GLY A 111 14.36 -4.39 4.72
CA GLY A 111 13.96 -4.13 6.11
C GLY A 111 12.68 -3.31 6.25
N ILE A 112 11.81 -3.35 5.24
CA ILE A 112 10.51 -2.66 5.27
C ILE A 112 9.65 -3.16 6.43
N THR A 113 8.96 -2.25 7.12
CA THR A 113 8.08 -2.57 8.25
C THR A 113 6.88 -3.41 7.81
N LEU A 114 6.17 -2.98 6.76
CA LEU A 114 4.93 -3.61 6.33
C LEU A 114 4.79 -3.61 4.80
N ILE A 115 4.23 -4.68 4.25
CA ILE A 115 3.79 -4.75 2.85
C ILE A 115 2.27 -4.92 2.75
N SER A 116 1.66 -4.33 1.72
CA SER A 116 0.24 -4.45 1.39
C SER A 116 0.02 -5.11 0.03
N PRO A 117 0.17 -6.46 -0.09
CA PRO A 117 -0.15 -7.14 -1.33
C PRO A 117 -1.65 -7.08 -1.66
N PHE A 118 -1.96 -6.76 -2.92
CA PHE A 118 -3.34 -6.56 -3.36
C PHE A 118 -3.94 -7.84 -3.92
N VAL A 119 -4.89 -8.44 -3.20
CA VAL A 119 -5.52 -9.71 -3.55
C VAL A 119 -6.48 -9.55 -4.73
N GLY A 120 -7.52 -8.75 -4.54
CA GLY A 120 -8.60 -8.63 -5.52
C GLY A 120 -8.20 -7.99 -6.84
N ARG A 121 -7.11 -7.19 -6.89
CA ARG A 121 -6.60 -6.67 -8.17
C ARG A 121 -5.90 -7.75 -9.00
N ILE A 122 -5.29 -8.74 -8.35
CA ILE A 122 -4.76 -9.92 -9.03
C ILE A 122 -5.92 -10.71 -9.63
N LEU A 123 -6.98 -10.97 -8.85
CA LEU A 123 -8.20 -11.61 -9.35
C LEU A 123 -8.78 -10.87 -10.58
N ASP A 124 -8.90 -9.54 -10.54
CA ASP A 124 -9.41 -8.76 -11.66
C ASP A 124 -8.58 -8.96 -12.94
N TRP A 125 -7.24 -9.01 -12.82
CA TRP A 125 -6.35 -9.24 -13.96
C TRP A 125 -6.60 -10.61 -14.57
N TYR A 126 -6.58 -11.67 -13.75
CA TYR A 126 -6.73 -13.04 -14.21
C TYR A 126 -8.12 -13.32 -14.80
N LYS A 127 -9.19 -12.74 -14.24
CA LYS A 127 -10.54 -12.84 -14.83
C LYS A 127 -10.57 -12.27 -16.25
N LYS A 128 -9.93 -11.12 -16.46
CA LYS A 128 -9.84 -10.47 -17.77
C LYS A 128 -8.98 -11.28 -18.75
N ASP A 129 -7.80 -11.71 -18.33
CA ASP A 129 -6.82 -12.39 -19.20
C ASP A 129 -7.29 -13.80 -19.60
N THR A 130 -7.86 -14.56 -18.66
CA THR A 130 -8.32 -15.94 -18.90
C THR A 130 -9.76 -16.03 -19.44
N GLY A 131 -10.53 -14.94 -19.38
CA GLY A 131 -11.97 -14.95 -19.68
C GLY A 131 -12.85 -15.64 -18.63
N ARG A 132 -12.29 -16.06 -17.48
CA ARG A 132 -13.07 -16.65 -16.38
C ARG A 132 -13.87 -15.59 -15.63
N ASN A 133 -15.14 -15.89 -15.33
CA ASN A 133 -16.00 -15.00 -14.54
C ASN A 133 -15.75 -15.06 -13.03
N SER A 134 -15.21 -16.17 -12.53
CA SER A 134 -14.93 -16.38 -11.12
C SER A 134 -13.87 -17.47 -10.89
N TYR A 135 -13.32 -17.44 -9.68
CA TYR A 135 -12.40 -18.43 -9.14
C TYR A 135 -12.99 -18.91 -7.80
N PRO A 136 -12.93 -20.22 -7.48
CA PRO A 136 -13.11 -20.67 -6.11
C PRO A 136 -12.14 -19.95 -5.16
N ALA A 137 -12.55 -19.66 -3.93
CA ALA A 137 -11.75 -18.83 -3.01
C ALA A 137 -10.33 -19.37 -2.78
N ALA A 138 -10.18 -20.69 -2.63
CA ALA A 138 -8.87 -21.34 -2.46
C ALA A 138 -8.01 -21.38 -3.74
N GLU A 139 -8.62 -21.15 -4.91
CA GLU A 139 -7.95 -21.07 -6.21
C GLU A 139 -7.75 -19.61 -6.67
N ASP A 140 -8.17 -18.64 -5.85
CA ASP A 140 -8.04 -17.22 -6.20
C ASP A 140 -6.55 -16.86 -6.35
N PRO A 141 -6.13 -16.32 -7.50
CA PRO A 141 -4.71 -16.08 -7.77
C PRO A 141 -4.09 -15.04 -6.82
N GLY A 142 -4.89 -14.10 -6.29
CA GLY A 142 -4.44 -13.16 -5.28
C GLY A 142 -4.25 -13.82 -3.91
N VAL A 143 -5.17 -14.71 -3.52
CA VAL A 143 -5.03 -15.53 -2.29
C VAL A 143 -3.78 -16.41 -2.37
N LEU A 144 -3.56 -17.06 -3.51
CA LEU A 144 -2.37 -17.88 -3.75
C LEU A 144 -1.08 -17.05 -3.68
N SER A 145 -1.08 -15.84 -4.26
CA SER A 145 0.05 -14.91 -4.20
C SER A 145 0.39 -14.52 -2.76
N VAL A 146 -0.60 -14.05 -1.97
CA VAL A 146 -0.37 -13.65 -0.57
C VAL A 146 0.03 -14.83 0.30
N THR A 147 -0.57 -16.01 0.09
CA THR A 147 -0.19 -17.25 0.80
C THR A 147 1.27 -17.59 0.55
N THR A 148 1.73 -17.49 -0.71
CA THR A 148 3.13 -17.72 -1.09
C THR A 148 4.07 -16.73 -0.40
N ILE A 149 3.74 -15.44 -0.43
CA ILE A 149 4.51 -14.38 0.23
C ILE A 149 4.60 -14.61 1.74
N TYR A 150 3.46 -14.86 2.40
CA TYR A 150 3.41 -15.11 3.83
C TYR A 150 4.29 -16.30 4.23
N ASN A 151 4.12 -17.43 3.54
CA ASN A 151 4.90 -18.64 3.82
C ASN A 151 6.40 -18.41 3.62
N TYR A 152 6.80 -17.70 2.55
CA TYR A 152 8.20 -17.33 2.31
C TYR A 152 8.75 -16.47 3.47
N PHE A 153 8.00 -15.45 3.90
CA PHE A 153 8.43 -14.55 4.98
C PHE A 153 8.62 -15.31 6.29
N LYS A 154 7.65 -16.14 6.67
CA LYS A 154 7.73 -16.92 7.92
C LYS A 154 8.80 -18.00 7.86
N LYS A 155 8.98 -18.68 6.71
CA LYS A 155 10.04 -19.69 6.50
C LYS A 155 11.43 -19.13 6.76
N PHE A 156 11.71 -17.93 6.25
CA PHE A 156 13.03 -17.31 6.32
C PHE A 156 13.17 -16.28 7.44
N GLY A 157 12.17 -16.15 8.31
CA GLY A 157 12.24 -15.31 9.51
C GLY A 157 12.23 -13.81 9.25
N TYR A 158 11.73 -13.36 8.09
CA TYR A 158 11.60 -11.94 7.79
C TYR A 158 10.60 -11.27 8.74
N LYS A 159 10.92 -10.04 9.15
CA LYS A 159 10.16 -9.28 10.15
C LYS A 159 9.07 -8.40 9.56
N THR A 160 9.16 -8.10 8.26
CA THR A 160 8.15 -7.35 7.53
C THR A 160 6.77 -7.98 7.72
N GLU A 161 5.81 -7.17 8.15
CA GLU A 161 4.42 -7.58 8.33
C GLU A 161 3.74 -7.76 6.98
N VAL A 162 2.97 -8.84 6.81
CA VAL A 162 2.15 -9.06 5.62
C VAL A 162 0.72 -8.61 5.89
N MET A 163 0.27 -7.55 5.22
CA MET A 163 -1.10 -7.05 5.29
C MET A 163 -1.88 -7.28 3.99
N GLY A 164 -2.66 -8.35 3.92
CA GLY A 164 -3.52 -8.59 2.75
C GLY A 164 -4.50 -7.43 2.53
N ALA A 165 -4.63 -6.97 1.29
CA ALA A 165 -5.39 -5.75 0.96
C ALA A 165 -6.21 -5.87 -0.33
N SER A 166 -7.13 -4.92 -0.53
CA SER A 166 -7.90 -4.75 -1.78
C SER A 166 -8.76 -5.97 -2.17
N PHE A 167 -9.56 -6.48 -1.24
CA PHE A 167 -10.46 -7.62 -1.47
C PHE A 167 -11.63 -7.32 -2.44
N ARG A 168 -12.15 -8.35 -3.12
CA ARG A 168 -13.38 -8.33 -3.94
C ARG A 168 -14.52 -9.12 -3.31
N ASN A 169 -14.23 -10.04 -2.40
CA ASN A 169 -15.23 -10.89 -1.79
C ASN A 169 -14.76 -11.45 -0.44
N MET A 170 -15.70 -11.96 0.34
CA MET A 170 -15.46 -12.58 1.64
C MET A 170 -14.56 -13.81 1.58
N GLY A 171 -14.66 -14.60 0.51
CA GLY A 171 -13.86 -15.81 0.31
C GLY A 171 -12.36 -15.52 0.40
N GLU A 172 -11.90 -14.49 -0.32
CA GLU A 172 -10.50 -14.04 -0.28
C GLU A 172 -10.02 -13.69 1.13
N ILE A 173 -10.87 -13.05 1.93
CA ILE A 173 -10.55 -12.66 3.32
C ILE A 173 -10.45 -13.91 4.19
N THR A 174 -11.43 -14.80 4.10
CA THR A 174 -11.49 -16.02 4.92
C THR A 174 -10.37 -17.01 4.61
N GLU A 175 -9.91 -17.06 3.35
CA GLU A 175 -8.78 -17.89 2.94
C GLU A 175 -7.42 -17.35 3.41
N LEU A 176 -7.34 -16.09 3.84
CA LEU A 176 -6.12 -15.48 4.38
C LEU A 176 -6.16 -15.29 5.90
N THR A 177 -7.06 -15.98 6.60
CA THR A 177 -7.11 -15.98 8.07
C THR A 177 -5.80 -16.48 8.68
N GLY A 178 -5.24 -15.71 9.60
CA GLY A 178 -3.92 -15.97 10.19
C GLY A 178 -2.76 -15.20 9.55
N CYS A 179 -3.01 -14.43 8.48
CA CYS A 179 -2.11 -13.38 8.03
C CYS A 179 -1.81 -12.39 9.17
N ASP A 180 -0.70 -11.66 9.11
CA ASP A 180 -0.32 -10.74 10.19
C ASP A 180 -1.39 -9.66 10.37
N LEU A 181 -1.82 -9.06 9.25
CA LEU A 181 -2.93 -8.11 9.18
C LEU A 181 -3.77 -8.33 7.91
N LEU A 182 -5.00 -7.85 7.93
CA LEU A 182 -5.84 -7.69 6.74
C LEU A 182 -6.49 -6.31 6.79
N THR A 183 -6.36 -5.52 5.73
CA THR A 183 -7.06 -4.23 5.61
C THR A 183 -8.34 -4.40 4.79
N ILE A 184 -9.47 -4.28 5.48
CA ILE A 184 -10.79 -4.69 4.98
C ILE A 184 -11.68 -3.45 4.90
N SER A 185 -12.43 -3.31 3.80
CA SER A 185 -13.34 -2.19 3.62
C SER A 185 -14.50 -2.25 4.64
N PRO A 186 -15.12 -1.11 5.00
CA PRO A 186 -16.26 -1.09 5.91
C PRO A 186 -17.42 -2.01 5.49
N ALA A 187 -17.64 -2.16 4.17
CA ALA A 187 -18.67 -3.04 3.64
C ALA A 187 -18.41 -4.52 4.00
N PHE A 188 -17.20 -5.02 3.77
CA PHE A 188 -16.83 -6.39 4.13
C PHE A 188 -16.67 -6.58 5.64
N LEU A 189 -16.28 -5.55 6.40
CA LEU A 189 -16.31 -5.60 7.86
C LEU A 189 -17.74 -5.79 8.39
N ALA A 190 -18.71 -5.08 7.82
CA ALA A 190 -20.11 -5.24 8.18
C ALA A 190 -20.63 -6.63 7.78
N GLU A 191 -20.24 -7.15 6.62
CA GLU A 191 -20.60 -8.50 6.19
C GLU A 191 -20.01 -9.58 7.12
N LEU A 192 -18.72 -9.47 7.48
CA LEU A 192 -18.06 -10.32 8.48
C LEU A 192 -18.79 -10.30 9.83
N GLN A 193 -19.12 -9.11 10.32
CA GLN A 193 -19.79 -8.94 11.61
C GLN A 193 -21.17 -9.61 11.65
N ASN A 194 -21.87 -9.65 10.52
CA ASN A 194 -23.21 -10.23 10.40
C ASN A 194 -23.21 -11.72 10.00
N THR A 195 -22.04 -12.32 9.77
CA THR A 195 -21.91 -13.72 9.36
C THR A 195 -21.50 -14.59 10.54
N VAL A 196 -22.28 -15.64 10.83
CA VAL A 196 -21.95 -16.65 11.84
C VAL A 196 -21.55 -17.94 11.15
N GLY A 197 -20.37 -18.46 11.46
CA GLY A 197 -19.85 -19.70 10.89
C GLY A 197 -18.46 -20.04 11.43
N GLU A 198 -17.91 -21.17 10.97
CA GLU A 198 -16.53 -21.53 11.28
C GLU A 198 -15.55 -20.66 10.49
N LEU A 199 -14.49 -20.21 11.16
CA LEU A 199 -13.42 -19.42 10.56
C LEU A 199 -12.06 -20.07 10.92
N PRO A 200 -11.72 -21.21 10.28
CA PRO A 200 -10.48 -21.91 10.58
C PRO A 200 -9.29 -21.08 10.11
N ARG A 201 -8.22 -21.07 10.89
CA ARG A 201 -6.94 -20.43 10.51
C ARG A 201 -6.32 -21.13 9.32
N LYS A 202 -6.08 -20.40 8.22
CA LYS A 202 -5.49 -20.91 6.98
C LYS A 202 -3.98 -20.71 6.90
N LEU A 203 -3.49 -19.54 7.32
CA LEU A 203 -2.07 -19.19 7.35
C LEU A 203 -1.50 -19.42 8.76
N ASP A 204 -0.57 -20.36 8.88
CA ASP A 204 -0.01 -20.79 10.16
C ASP A 204 1.52 -20.85 10.11
N PRO A 205 2.23 -19.99 10.88
CA PRO A 205 3.69 -19.97 10.90
C PRO A 205 4.29 -21.28 11.45
N ALA A 206 3.55 -22.11 12.18
CA ALA A 206 4.06 -23.41 12.65
C ALA A 206 4.22 -24.42 11.50
N LYS A 207 3.47 -24.26 10.40
CA LYS A 207 3.46 -25.21 9.27
C LYS A 207 4.49 -24.90 8.19
N VAL A 208 5.17 -23.74 8.27
CA VAL A 208 6.11 -23.34 7.22
C VAL A 208 7.43 -24.10 7.28
N ALA A 209 7.76 -24.70 8.43
CA ALA A 209 8.98 -25.50 8.60
C ALA A 209 9.05 -26.66 7.61
N ASP A 210 7.90 -27.28 7.31
CA ASP A 210 7.78 -28.45 6.42
C ASP A 210 7.74 -28.08 4.93
N LEU A 211 7.62 -26.79 4.59
CA LEU A 211 7.57 -26.34 3.20
C LEU A 211 8.96 -26.35 2.56
N SER A 212 9.07 -26.95 1.38
CA SER A 212 10.26 -26.92 0.53
C SER A 212 10.26 -25.64 -0.32
N ILE A 213 10.74 -24.54 0.27
CA ILE A 213 10.86 -23.22 -0.39
C ILE A 213 12.34 -22.90 -0.50
N GLU A 214 12.80 -22.58 -1.71
CA GLU A 214 14.17 -22.10 -1.95
C GLU A 214 14.28 -20.60 -1.68
N LYS A 215 15.39 -20.19 -1.07
CA LYS A 215 15.66 -18.77 -0.82
C LYS A 215 16.19 -18.12 -2.09
N ILE A 216 15.59 -17.01 -2.47
CA ILE A 216 15.99 -16.18 -3.61
C ILE A 216 16.54 -14.86 -3.05
N SER A 217 17.66 -14.38 -3.59
CA SER A 217 18.18 -13.03 -3.33
C SER A 217 17.77 -12.10 -4.46
N ILE A 218 17.33 -10.88 -4.14
CA ILE A 218 16.84 -9.93 -5.15
C ILE A 218 17.74 -8.70 -5.20
N ASP A 219 18.67 -8.69 -6.16
CA ASP A 219 19.30 -7.45 -6.62
C ASP A 219 18.44 -6.74 -7.68
N GLN A 220 18.89 -5.58 -8.16
CA GLN A 220 18.12 -4.81 -9.15
C GLN A 220 17.90 -5.58 -10.45
N ALA A 221 18.94 -6.25 -10.97
CA ALA A 221 18.85 -6.98 -12.22
C ALA A 221 17.85 -8.14 -12.11
N THR A 222 17.89 -8.87 -11.00
CA THR A 222 16.96 -9.96 -10.71
C THR A 222 15.54 -9.44 -10.52
N PHE A 223 15.35 -8.33 -9.80
CA PHE A 223 14.05 -7.68 -9.65
C PHE A 223 13.44 -7.33 -11.00
N GLU A 224 14.20 -6.64 -11.85
CA GLU A 224 13.75 -6.20 -13.17
C GLU A 224 13.44 -7.39 -14.08
N GLN A 225 14.29 -8.42 -14.09
CA GLN A 225 14.06 -9.65 -14.84
C GLN A 225 12.76 -10.34 -14.41
N MET A 226 12.58 -10.55 -13.09
CA MET A 226 11.37 -11.21 -12.57
C MET A 226 10.13 -10.38 -12.81
N HIS A 227 10.21 -9.05 -12.65
CA HIS A 227 9.07 -8.17 -12.88
C HIS A 227 8.64 -8.14 -14.33
N ASN A 228 9.60 -8.05 -15.26
CA ASN A 228 9.31 -8.09 -16.70
C ASN A 228 8.79 -9.46 -17.15
N GLY A 229 9.17 -10.54 -16.45
CA GLY A 229 8.66 -11.88 -16.67
C GLY A 229 7.24 -12.12 -16.14
N ASP A 230 6.77 -11.31 -15.18
CA ASP A 230 5.45 -11.38 -14.58
C ASP A 230 4.53 -10.29 -15.16
N ARG A 231 3.85 -10.63 -16.26
CA ARG A 231 2.91 -9.73 -16.95
C ARG A 231 1.85 -9.15 -15.99
N MET A 232 1.32 -9.98 -15.08
CA MET A 232 0.28 -9.54 -14.16
C MET A 232 0.81 -8.49 -13.20
N ALA A 233 1.96 -8.75 -12.58
CA ALA A 233 2.55 -7.81 -11.63
C ALA A 233 2.96 -6.50 -12.32
N SER A 234 3.56 -6.58 -13.52
CA SER A 234 3.95 -5.41 -14.33
C SER A 234 2.74 -4.56 -14.70
N ASP A 235 1.72 -5.17 -15.31
CA ASP A 235 0.50 -4.46 -15.72
C ASP A 235 -0.17 -3.81 -14.51
N LYS A 236 -0.34 -4.54 -13.41
CA LYS A 236 -1.07 -4.02 -12.24
C LYS A 236 -0.31 -2.98 -11.44
N LEU A 237 1.02 -3.03 -11.43
CA LEU A 237 1.84 -1.95 -10.85
C LEU A 237 1.67 -0.65 -11.67
N ALA A 238 1.84 -0.73 -12.99
CA ALA A 238 1.69 0.42 -13.88
C ALA A 238 0.26 1.00 -13.82
N GLU A 239 -0.77 0.17 -14.00
CA GLU A 239 -2.18 0.58 -13.88
C GLU A 239 -2.49 1.19 -12.50
N GLY A 240 -1.88 0.66 -11.44
CA GLY A 240 -2.05 1.14 -10.09
C GLY A 240 -1.51 2.55 -9.89
N ILE A 241 -0.29 2.80 -10.34
CA ILE A 241 0.37 4.12 -10.27
C ILE A 241 -0.39 5.14 -11.11
N ASP A 242 -0.82 4.77 -12.32
CA ASP A 242 -1.64 5.62 -13.18
C ASP A 242 -2.99 5.95 -12.54
N GLY A 243 -3.64 4.96 -11.92
CA GLY A 243 -4.90 5.13 -11.22
C GLY A 243 -4.78 6.11 -10.05
N PHE A 244 -3.73 5.97 -9.23
CA PHE A 244 -3.46 6.91 -8.14
C PHE A 244 -3.13 8.30 -8.66
N THR A 245 -2.31 8.42 -9.69
CA THR A 245 -2.00 9.70 -10.34
C THR A 245 -3.25 10.42 -10.85
N LYS A 246 -4.18 9.69 -11.49
CA LYS A 246 -5.46 10.24 -11.94
C LYS A 246 -6.31 10.76 -10.77
N ALA A 247 -6.38 9.99 -9.68
CA ALA A 247 -7.11 10.42 -8.48
C ALA A 247 -6.51 11.69 -7.86
N LEU A 248 -5.17 11.81 -7.84
CA LEU A 248 -4.47 13.00 -7.38
C LEU A 248 -4.79 14.22 -8.24
N ILE A 249 -4.77 14.08 -9.58
CA ILE A 249 -5.12 15.16 -10.50
C ILE A 249 -6.57 15.63 -10.27
N SER A 250 -7.52 14.69 -10.09
CA SER A 250 -8.91 15.04 -9.77
C SER A 250 -9.04 15.77 -8.42
N LEU A 251 -8.25 15.40 -7.42
CA LEU A 251 -8.22 16.10 -6.13
C LEU A 251 -7.60 17.51 -6.27
N GLU A 252 -6.54 17.68 -7.05
CA GLU A 252 -5.94 18.99 -7.34
C GLU A 252 -6.95 19.91 -8.05
N GLN A 253 -7.76 19.39 -8.97
CA GLN A 253 -8.85 20.14 -9.60
C GLN A 253 -9.89 20.58 -8.56
N LEU A 254 -10.34 19.67 -7.69
CA LEU A 254 -11.28 19.99 -6.61
C LEU A 254 -10.72 21.07 -5.66
N LEU A 255 -9.45 20.97 -5.29
CA LEU A 255 -8.77 21.95 -4.44
C LEU A 255 -8.60 23.30 -5.13
N THR A 256 -8.33 23.31 -6.45
CA THR A 256 -8.25 24.53 -7.26
C THR A 256 -9.61 25.26 -7.27
N GLU A 257 -10.69 24.54 -7.55
CA GLU A 257 -12.04 25.11 -7.50
C GLU A 257 -12.39 25.62 -6.09
N ARG A 258 -11.99 24.87 -5.05
CA ARG A 258 -12.23 25.27 -3.67
C ARG A 258 -11.47 26.56 -3.31
N LEU A 259 -10.21 26.68 -3.75
CA LEU A 259 -9.41 27.89 -3.54
C LEU A 259 -10.06 29.11 -4.21
N ALA A 260 -10.47 28.99 -5.47
CA ALA A 260 -11.12 30.08 -6.20
C ALA A 260 -12.41 30.58 -5.51
N ARG A 261 -13.21 29.65 -4.95
CA ARG A 261 -14.41 30.01 -4.17
C ARG A 261 -14.06 30.75 -2.88
N LEU A 262 -13.02 30.32 -2.16
CA LEU A 262 -12.58 30.97 -0.92
C LEU A 262 -12.01 32.36 -1.17
N GLU A 263 -11.28 32.56 -2.27
CA GLU A 263 -10.76 33.88 -2.66
C GLU A 263 -11.90 34.83 -3.04
N THR A 264 -12.89 34.34 -3.80
CA THR A 264 -14.09 35.13 -4.14
C THR A 264 -14.86 35.56 -2.88
N GLN A 265 -15.05 34.64 -1.93
CA GLN A 265 -15.75 34.92 -0.67
C GLN A 265 -15.02 35.94 0.22
N LYS A 266 -13.67 35.98 0.16
CA LYS A 266 -12.87 36.99 0.87
C LYS A 266 -12.95 38.38 0.23
N VAL A 267 -13.24 38.47 -1.06
CA VAL A 267 -13.42 39.75 -1.75
C VAL A 267 -14.83 40.31 -1.53
N THR A 268 -15.81 39.45 -1.29
CA THR A 268 -17.22 39.86 -1.05
C THR A 268 -17.60 40.02 0.43
N ALA A 269 -16.70 39.72 1.37
CA ALA A 269 -16.89 39.89 2.82
C ALA A 269 -16.07 41.07 3.34
#